data_AF-A0ABC8XRS6-F1
#
_entry.id   AF-A0ABC8XRS6-F1
#
_cell.length_a   1.000
_cell.length_b   1.000
_cell.length_c   1.000
_cell.angle_alpha   90.00
_cell.angle_beta   90.00
_cell.angle_gamma   90.00
#
_symmetry.space_group_name_H-M   'P 1'
#
loop_
_entity.id
_entity.type
_entity.pdbx_description
1 polymer ?
#
loop_
_entity_poly.entity_id
_entity_poly.type
_entity_poly.pdbx_seq_one_letter_code
_entity_poly.pdbx_strand_id
1 'polypeptide(L)'
;MTTTVAALVFDASRLSGQCDIPEQFVWPAAESPTPDAAADELVVPLIDLSGDEAEVVRQVGAACEAHGFFQVVKHGIDPALVGEAHRCMDAFFTLPLAEKQRARRRHGDSCGYASSFTGRFATKLPWKETLSFRYHDDEEEQDEEEEEESESEEQEQEQQEQQQQQQQQQHEEQQHEQHHHQQQQHGQVVSYFVDLLGEDFRQHGEVYGRYCSQMSRLSLELMEVLGASLGVGRAHFRRFFQGNDSMMRLNYYPPCQRPYHTLGTGPHCDPTSLTILHQDDVGGLQVFAAGRWRSVRPHAGAFVVNIGDTFMALSNGRYRSCLHRAVVNSRVPRRSLAFFLCPPMDKLVAPPPELVDDDHPRAYPDFTWRALLDFTMRHYRADMRTLQAFAEWLDQSGSNL
;
A
#
# COMPACT_ATOMS: atom_id res chain seq x y z
N MET A 1 -31.56 3.88 -36.06
CA MET A 1 -30.64 4.86 -35.46
C MET A 1 -29.95 4.18 -34.30
N THR A 2 -28.73 3.71 -34.50
CA THR A 2 -27.89 3.19 -33.42
C THR A 2 -27.46 4.37 -32.58
N THR A 3 -28.13 4.59 -31.46
CA THR A 3 -27.70 5.56 -30.46
C THR A 3 -26.36 5.09 -29.92
N THR A 4 -25.27 5.71 -30.39
CA THR A 4 -23.95 5.55 -29.78
C THR A 4 -24.09 6.01 -28.33
N VAL A 5 -24.20 5.07 -27.39
CA VAL A 5 -24.19 5.38 -25.97
C VAL A 5 -22.87 6.09 -25.72
N ALA A 6 -22.92 7.38 -25.39
CA ALA A 6 -21.73 8.14 -25.05
C ALA A 6 -20.99 7.39 -23.94
N ALA A 7 -19.70 7.13 -24.12
CA ALA A 7 -18.90 6.46 -23.11
C ALA A 7 -19.04 7.24 -21.79
N LEU A 8 -19.46 6.55 -20.73
CA LEU A 8 -19.63 7.16 -19.42
C LEU A 8 -18.29 7.70 -18.94
N VAL A 9 -18.23 9.00 -18.67
CA VAL A 9 -17.06 9.67 -18.12
C VAL A 9 -17.39 10.07 -16.69
N PHE A 10 -16.60 9.59 -15.74
CA PHE A 10 -16.64 10.11 -14.37
C PHE A 10 -15.88 11.44 -14.32
N ASP A 11 -16.60 12.52 -14.07
CA ASP A 11 -16.03 13.84 -13.82
C ASP A 11 -16.54 14.31 -12.46
N ALA A 12 -15.68 14.21 -11.45
CA ALA A 12 -16.01 14.57 -10.07
C ALA A 12 -16.55 16.00 -9.97
N SER A 13 -16.02 16.94 -10.74
CA SER A 13 -16.45 18.36 -10.71
C SER A 13 -17.91 18.54 -11.15
N ARG A 14 -18.41 17.63 -12.00
CA ARG A 14 -19.77 17.67 -12.53
C ARG A 14 -20.74 16.78 -11.76
N LEU A 15 -20.29 15.61 -11.31
CA LEU A 15 -21.15 14.59 -10.71
C LEU A 15 -21.38 14.80 -9.21
N SER A 16 -20.42 15.39 -8.47
CA SER A 16 -20.51 15.50 -7.00
C SER A 16 -21.70 16.31 -6.49
N GLY A 17 -22.17 17.27 -7.30
CA GLY A 17 -23.30 18.14 -6.98
C GLY A 17 -24.67 17.62 -7.45
N GLN A 18 -24.71 16.50 -8.19
CA GLN A 18 -25.96 15.99 -8.74
C GLN A 18 -26.73 15.19 -7.70
N CYS A 19 -28.05 15.43 -7.60
CA CYS A 19 -28.93 14.72 -6.66
C CYS A 19 -29.11 13.24 -7.00
N ASP A 20 -28.96 12.88 -8.27
CA ASP A 20 -28.98 11.50 -8.74
C ASP A 20 -27.62 11.12 -9.28
N ILE A 21 -27.29 9.83 -9.15
CA ILE A 21 -26.05 9.25 -9.66
C ILE A 21 -26.36 8.35 -10.86
N PRO A 22 -25.47 8.25 -11.86
CA PRO A 22 -25.68 7.35 -12.99
C PRO A 22 -25.82 5.88 -12.52
N GLU A 23 -26.66 5.09 -13.19
CA GLU A 23 -26.98 3.71 -12.80
C GLU A 23 -25.74 2.81 -12.68
N GLN A 24 -24.69 3.08 -13.44
CA GLN A 24 -23.43 2.33 -13.39
C GLN A 24 -22.71 2.48 -12.04
N PHE A 25 -22.99 3.55 -11.29
CA PHE A 25 -22.47 3.78 -9.94
C PHE A 25 -23.41 3.29 -8.84
N VAL A 26 -24.60 2.79 -9.20
CA VAL A 26 -25.54 2.23 -8.22
C VAL A 26 -25.13 0.80 -7.92
N TRP A 27 -24.86 0.53 -6.64
CA TRP A 27 -24.50 -0.79 -6.14
C TRP A 27 -25.77 -1.54 -5.70
N PRO A 28 -25.79 -2.89 -5.77
CA PRO A 28 -26.92 -3.67 -5.27
C PRO A 28 -27.19 -3.38 -3.79
N ALA A 29 -28.45 -3.42 -3.36
CA ALA A 29 -28.84 -3.12 -1.99
C ALA A 29 -28.13 -4.02 -0.94
N ALA A 30 -27.87 -5.29 -1.29
CA ALA A 30 -27.16 -6.23 -0.43
C ALA A 30 -25.66 -5.89 -0.23
N GLU A 31 -25.07 -5.11 -1.13
CA GLU A 31 -23.65 -4.72 -1.10
C GLU A 31 -23.44 -3.25 -0.71
N SER A 32 -24.51 -2.44 -0.83
CA SER A 32 -24.50 -1.02 -0.52
C SER A 32 -24.26 -0.76 0.97
N PRO A 33 -23.68 0.40 1.33
CA PRO A 33 -23.46 0.72 2.73
C PRO A 33 -24.78 1.08 3.43
N THR A 34 -24.92 0.62 4.67
CA THR A 34 -26.05 0.97 5.54
C THR A 34 -25.62 2.02 6.56
N PRO A 35 -26.54 2.89 7.03
CA PRO A 35 -26.24 3.82 8.11
C PRO A 35 -25.75 3.11 9.39
N ASP A 36 -26.28 1.93 9.69
CA ASP A 36 -25.92 1.16 10.90
C ASP A 36 -24.46 0.69 10.86
N ALA A 37 -23.96 0.27 9.70
CA ALA A 37 -22.56 -0.10 9.52
C ALA A 37 -21.61 1.10 9.69
N ALA A 38 -22.09 2.33 9.50
CA ALA A 38 -21.31 3.52 9.78
C ALA A 38 -21.18 3.81 11.28
N ALA A 39 -22.18 3.40 12.08
CA ALA A 39 -22.22 3.63 13.53
C ALA A 39 -21.50 2.55 14.35
N ASP A 40 -21.34 1.33 13.82
CA ASP A 40 -20.57 0.26 14.47
C ASP A 40 -19.07 0.42 14.15
N GLU A 41 -18.26 0.71 15.16
CA GLU A 41 -16.81 0.93 15.04
C GLU A 41 -16.04 -0.35 15.38
N LEU A 42 -15.09 -0.74 14.52
CA LEU A 42 -14.12 -1.79 14.83
C LEU A 42 -13.04 -1.21 15.73
N VAL A 43 -12.86 -1.81 16.91
CA VAL A 43 -11.72 -1.50 17.77
C VAL A 43 -10.47 -2.10 17.15
N VAL A 44 -9.82 -1.32 16.30
CA VAL A 44 -8.52 -1.63 15.70
C VAL A 44 -7.44 -1.15 16.68
N PRO A 45 -6.49 -2.01 17.09
CA PRO A 45 -5.48 -1.62 18.09
C PRO A 45 -4.61 -0.47 17.55
N LEU A 46 -4.38 0.53 18.40
CA LEU A 46 -3.48 1.65 18.14
C LEU A 46 -2.15 1.36 18.83
N ILE A 47 -1.15 0.97 18.04
CA ILE A 47 0.12 0.42 18.49
C ILE A 47 1.19 1.51 18.40
N ASP A 48 1.86 1.78 19.51
CA ASP A 48 3.00 2.70 19.56
C ASP A 48 4.29 1.95 19.21
N LEU A 49 4.87 2.23 18.03
CA LEU A 49 6.07 1.55 17.56
C LEU A 49 7.34 1.91 18.34
N SER A 50 7.30 2.97 19.16
CA SER A 50 8.39 3.33 20.08
C SER A 50 8.27 2.67 21.46
N GLY A 51 7.22 1.86 21.66
CA GLY A 51 6.94 1.16 22.92
C GLY A 51 7.85 -0.04 23.16
N ASP A 52 7.50 -0.82 24.20
CA ASP A 52 8.16 -2.08 24.51
C ASP A 52 8.02 -3.07 23.34
N GLU A 53 9.14 -3.59 22.86
CA GLU A 53 9.20 -4.42 21.65
C GLU A 53 8.34 -5.68 21.78
N ALA A 54 8.38 -6.36 22.93
CA ALA A 54 7.62 -7.59 23.14
C ALA A 54 6.11 -7.32 23.10
N GLU A 55 5.67 -6.20 23.67
CA GLU A 55 4.27 -5.78 23.62
C GLU A 55 3.84 -5.38 22.20
N VAL A 56 4.69 -4.66 21.45
CA VAL A 56 4.44 -4.32 20.03
C VAL A 56 4.26 -5.58 19.21
N VAL A 57 5.20 -6.53 19.31
CA VAL A 57 5.15 -7.84 18.62
C VAL A 57 3.86 -8.58 18.96
N ARG A 58 3.51 -8.66 20.25
CA ARG A 58 2.31 -9.35 20.72
C ARG A 58 1.02 -8.71 20.20
N GLN A 59 0.92 -7.37 20.22
CA GLN A 59 -0.26 -6.65 19.75
C GLN A 59 -0.43 -6.78 18.23
N VAL A 60 0.66 -6.65 17.47
CA VAL A 60 0.64 -6.81 16.01
C VAL A 60 0.21 -8.23 15.65
N GLY A 61 0.80 -9.25 16.26
CA GLY A 61 0.43 -10.65 16.03
C GLY A 61 -1.05 -10.92 16.29
N ALA A 62 -1.54 -10.53 17.47
CA ALA A 62 -2.94 -10.71 17.85
C ALA A 62 -3.91 -10.02 16.88
N ALA A 63 -3.57 -8.80 16.43
CA ALA A 63 -4.38 -8.08 15.45
C ALA A 63 -4.41 -8.81 14.10
N CYS A 64 -3.26 -9.33 13.66
CA CYS A 64 -3.12 -10.04 12.40
C CYS A 64 -3.85 -11.38 12.37
N GLU A 65 -3.83 -12.13 13.47
CA GLU A 65 -4.59 -13.39 13.63
C GLU A 65 -6.10 -13.16 13.71
N ALA A 66 -6.53 -12.08 14.38
CA ALA A 66 -7.94 -11.79 14.59
C ALA A 66 -8.62 -11.32 13.30
N HIS A 67 -8.05 -10.30 12.64
CA HIS A 67 -8.68 -9.68 11.48
C HIS A 67 -7.70 -8.97 10.53
N GLY A 68 -6.40 -8.96 10.77
CA GLY A 68 -5.44 -8.44 9.80
C GLY A 68 -5.33 -6.92 9.72
N PHE A 69 -5.91 -6.16 10.66
CA PHE A 69 -5.82 -4.69 10.66
C PHE A 69 -5.26 -4.19 12.00
N PHE A 70 -4.41 -3.17 11.97
CA PHE A 70 -3.96 -2.43 13.14
C PHE A 70 -3.66 -0.99 12.75
N GLN A 71 -3.48 -0.11 13.73
CA GLN A 71 -3.00 1.24 13.52
C GLN A 71 -1.66 1.41 14.21
N VAL A 72 -0.76 2.19 13.61
CA VAL A 72 0.56 2.46 14.18
C VAL A 72 0.76 3.96 14.36
N VAL A 73 1.36 4.35 15.49
CA VAL A 73 1.77 5.72 15.82
C VAL A 73 3.25 5.74 16.21
N LYS A 74 3.83 6.95 16.25
CA LYS A 74 5.27 7.17 16.50
C LYS A 74 6.16 6.31 15.60
N HIS A 75 5.72 6.16 14.36
CA HIS A 75 6.35 5.39 13.27
C HIS A 75 7.57 6.09 12.64
N GLY A 76 8.08 7.18 13.21
CA GLY A 76 9.26 7.91 12.71
C GLY A 76 9.09 8.70 11.40
N ILE A 77 7.98 8.55 10.68
CA ILE A 77 7.69 9.33 9.47
C ILE A 77 7.35 10.79 9.80
N ASP A 78 8.03 11.74 9.16
CA ASP A 78 7.82 13.17 9.34
C ASP A 78 6.38 13.60 8.92
N PRO A 79 5.58 14.18 9.83
CA PRO A 79 4.25 14.71 9.50
C PRO A 79 4.27 15.78 8.41
N ALA A 80 5.36 16.54 8.25
CA ALA A 80 5.48 17.54 7.19
C ALA A 80 5.49 16.90 5.80
N LEU A 81 6.21 15.78 5.62
CA LEU A 81 6.25 15.01 4.38
C LEU A 81 4.88 14.41 4.05
N VAL A 82 4.17 13.90 5.05
CA VAL A 82 2.78 13.43 4.88
C VAL A 82 1.89 14.58 4.39
N GLY A 83 2.02 15.77 4.99
CA GLY A 83 1.30 16.97 4.58
C GLY A 83 1.66 17.44 3.18
N GLU A 84 2.92 17.37 2.77
CA GLU A 84 3.36 17.64 1.40
C GLU A 84 2.72 16.67 0.40
N ALA A 85 2.73 15.37 0.69
CA ALA A 85 2.12 14.36 -0.17
C ALA A 85 0.62 14.61 -0.36
N HIS A 86 -0.13 15.00 0.69
CA HIS A 86 -1.54 15.39 0.55
C HIS A 86 -1.73 16.69 -0.23
N ARG A 87 -0.84 17.69 -0.08
CA ARG A 87 -0.90 18.92 -0.89
C ARG A 87 -0.68 18.63 -2.38
N CYS A 88 0.29 17.79 -2.71
CA CYS A 88 0.51 17.30 -4.07
C CYS A 88 -0.71 16.53 -4.59
N MET A 89 -1.35 15.73 -3.73
CA MET A 89 -2.57 15.00 -4.09
C MET A 89 -3.73 15.94 -4.40
N ASP A 90 -3.94 16.96 -3.58
CA ASP A 90 -4.95 18.00 -3.79
C ASP A 90 -4.71 18.79 -5.08
N ALA A 91 -3.46 19.22 -5.29
CA ALA A 91 -3.07 19.93 -6.50
C ALA A 91 -3.37 19.10 -7.75
N PHE A 92 -3.09 17.79 -7.74
CA PHE A 92 -3.41 16.91 -8.86
C PHE A 92 -4.92 16.71 -9.06
N PHE A 93 -5.68 16.34 -8.03
CA PHE A 93 -7.09 15.97 -8.20
C PHE A 93 -8.03 17.17 -8.47
N THR A 94 -7.58 18.39 -8.16
CA THR A 94 -8.31 19.63 -8.49
C THR A 94 -8.12 20.09 -9.94
N LEU A 95 -7.18 19.49 -10.70
CA LEU A 95 -6.98 19.80 -12.11
C LEU A 95 -8.23 19.47 -12.95
N PRO A 96 -8.42 20.18 -14.08
CA PRO A 96 -9.40 19.78 -15.08
C PRO A 96 -9.22 18.32 -15.49
N LEU A 97 -10.33 17.62 -15.77
CA LEU A 97 -10.28 16.21 -16.14
C LEU A 97 -9.34 15.93 -17.33
N ALA A 98 -9.29 16.83 -18.32
CA ALA A 98 -8.41 16.70 -19.47
C ALA A 98 -6.93 16.61 -19.09
N GLU A 99 -6.50 17.39 -18.10
CA GLU A 99 -5.12 17.36 -17.59
C GLU A 99 -4.85 16.06 -16.82
N LYS A 100 -5.77 15.64 -15.95
CA LYS A 100 -5.64 14.35 -15.23
C LYS A 100 -5.56 13.15 -16.18
N GLN A 101 -6.27 13.21 -17.31
CA GLN A 101 -6.26 12.17 -18.35
C GLN A 101 -4.94 12.05 -19.11
N ARG A 102 -4.00 13.01 -18.99
CA ARG A 102 -2.65 12.85 -19.54
C ARG A 102 -1.90 11.69 -18.87
N ALA A 103 -2.16 11.46 -17.58
CA ALA A 103 -1.65 10.31 -16.84
C ALA A 103 -2.56 9.07 -16.90
N ARG A 104 -3.52 8.99 -17.83
CA ARG A 104 -4.53 7.91 -17.88
C ARG A 104 -3.88 6.52 -17.90
N ARG A 105 -4.38 5.65 -17.02
CA ARG A 105 -4.08 4.22 -16.99
C ARG A 105 -4.49 3.56 -18.30
N ARG A 106 -3.55 2.89 -18.98
CA ARG A 106 -3.83 2.14 -20.20
C ARG A 106 -4.36 0.75 -19.86
N HIS A 107 -4.98 0.11 -20.85
CA HIS A 107 -5.49 -1.24 -20.67
C HIS A 107 -4.34 -2.22 -20.43
N GLY A 108 -4.39 -2.98 -19.34
CA GLY A 108 -3.33 -3.90 -18.93
C GLY A 108 -2.32 -3.30 -17.94
N ASP A 109 -2.30 -1.97 -17.76
CA ASP A 109 -1.39 -1.32 -16.82
C ASP A 109 -1.97 -1.30 -15.39
N SER A 110 -1.10 -1.47 -14.40
CA SER A 110 -1.42 -1.29 -12.98
C SER A 110 -1.31 0.17 -12.51
N CYS A 111 -0.56 1.00 -13.24
CA CYS A 111 -0.27 2.41 -12.95
C CYS A 111 -1.08 3.38 -13.81
N GLY A 112 -1.17 4.64 -13.36
CA GLY A 112 -1.88 5.72 -14.03
C GLY A 112 -3.19 6.11 -13.35
N TYR A 113 -3.69 7.25 -13.81
CA TYR A 113 -4.95 7.85 -13.44
C TYR A 113 -6.13 7.00 -13.92
N ALA A 114 -7.06 6.70 -13.01
CA ALA A 114 -8.31 6.04 -13.31
C ALA A 114 -9.47 6.86 -12.73
N SER A 115 -10.40 7.24 -13.60
CA SER A 115 -11.65 7.87 -13.21
C SER A 115 -12.71 6.79 -13.03
N SER A 116 -12.87 6.30 -11.79
CA SER A 116 -13.81 5.23 -11.43
C SER A 116 -13.65 3.92 -12.21
N PHE A 117 -12.46 3.66 -12.78
CA PHE A 117 -12.20 2.50 -13.64
C PHE A 117 -13.23 2.35 -14.79
N THR A 118 -13.79 3.45 -15.28
CA THR A 118 -14.70 3.46 -16.44
C THR A 118 -14.03 2.76 -17.62
N GLY A 119 -14.70 1.76 -18.20
CA GLY A 119 -14.17 0.93 -19.29
C GLY A 119 -13.59 -0.42 -18.85
N ARG A 120 -13.34 -0.63 -17.56
CA ARG A 120 -13.00 -1.96 -17.00
C ARG A 120 -14.23 -2.72 -16.51
N PHE A 121 -15.22 -2.01 -15.97
CA PHE A 121 -16.47 -2.58 -15.49
C PHE A 121 -17.66 -1.88 -16.16
N ALA A 122 -18.75 -2.63 -16.38
CA ALA A 122 -19.99 -2.10 -16.97
C ALA A 122 -20.98 -1.59 -15.92
N THR A 123 -20.89 -2.09 -14.69
CA THR A 123 -21.75 -1.76 -13.54
C THR A 123 -20.90 -1.78 -12.25
N LYS A 124 -21.45 -1.31 -11.13
CA LYS A 124 -20.76 -1.22 -9.82
C LYS A 124 -19.46 -0.40 -9.89
N LEU A 125 -19.48 0.69 -10.63
CA LEU A 125 -18.34 1.58 -10.72
C LEU A 125 -18.08 2.23 -9.36
N PRO A 126 -16.82 2.26 -8.91
CA PRO A 126 -16.46 2.91 -7.66
C PRO A 126 -16.55 4.43 -7.77
N TRP A 127 -17.15 5.10 -6.79
CA TRP A 127 -17.25 6.57 -6.70
C TRP A 127 -15.92 7.19 -6.22
N LYS A 128 -14.88 7.05 -7.03
CA LYS A 128 -13.55 7.61 -6.75
C LYS A 128 -12.75 7.90 -8.00
N GLU A 129 -11.74 8.73 -7.83
CA GLU A 129 -10.60 8.86 -8.72
C GLU A 129 -9.37 8.25 -8.06
N THR A 130 -8.47 7.69 -8.85
CA THR A 130 -7.18 7.18 -8.34
C THR A 130 -6.03 7.55 -9.25
N LEU A 131 -4.85 7.79 -8.68
CA LEU A 131 -3.58 7.80 -9.39
C LEU A 131 -2.69 6.73 -8.75
N SER A 132 -2.10 5.85 -9.54
CA SER A 132 -1.19 4.81 -9.04
C SER A 132 0.15 4.85 -9.77
N PHE A 133 1.24 4.63 -9.07
CA PHE A 133 2.58 4.57 -9.64
C PHE A 133 3.44 3.56 -8.89
N ARG A 134 4.46 3.03 -9.57
CA ARG A 134 5.36 2.03 -9.02
C ARG A 134 6.48 2.68 -8.22
N TYR A 135 7.00 1.94 -7.26
CA TYR A 135 8.21 2.25 -6.51
C TYR A 135 9.01 0.95 -6.35
N HIS A 136 10.17 0.90 -6.97
CA HIS A 136 11.19 -0.11 -6.71
C HIS A 136 12.22 0.40 -5.68
N ASP A 137 12.60 -0.43 -4.73
CA ASP A 137 13.67 -0.11 -3.79
C ASP A 137 15.01 -0.59 -4.34
N ASP A 138 15.87 0.33 -4.76
CA ASP A 138 17.18 0.03 -5.36
C ASP A 138 18.32 -0.09 -4.32
N GLU A 139 18.03 -0.46 -3.06
CA GLU A 139 19.08 -0.66 -2.05
C GLU A 139 20.00 -1.81 -2.49
N GLU A 140 21.18 -1.46 -3.02
CA GLU A 140 22.31 -2.36 -3.24
C GLU A 140 22.72 -3.00 -1.91
N GLU A 141 23.03 -4.30 -1.92
CA GLU A 141 23.49 -5.07 -0.75
C GLU A 141 24.72 -4.39 -0.11
N GLN A 142 24.52 -3.63 0.97
CA GLN A 142 25.60 -3.12 1.83
C GLN A 142 25.68 -3.94 3.14
N ASP A 143 25.64 -5.27 3.05
CA ASP A 143 25.77 -6.18 4.20
C ASP A 143 26.84 -7.26 3.97
N GLU A 144 27.97 -6.92 3.33
CA GLU A 144 29.20 -7.73 3.40
C GLU A 144 30.42 -6.81 3.60
N GLU A 145 31.21 -7.11 4.64
CA GLU A 145 32.50 -6.50 5.06
C GLU A 145 32.48 -5.35 6.09
N GLU A 146 32.18 -5.68 7.36
CA GLU A 146 32.92 -5.07 8.49
C GLU A 146 33.25 -6.17 9.54
N GLU A 147 34.36 -6.88 9.33
CA GLU A 147 35.08 -7.61 10.40
C GLU A 147 36.56 -7.18 10.45
N GLU A 148 36.95 -6.75 11.66
CA GLU A 148 38.29 -6.68 12.27
C GLU A 148 39.39 -5.79 11.65
N GLU A 149 39.93 -4.86 12.46
CA GLU A 149 41.24 -5.06 13.08
C GLU A 149 41.54 -4.07 14.23
N SER A 150 42.19 -4.60 15.26
CA SER A 150 42.59 -3.91 16.49
C SER A 150 44.09 -3.59 16.54
N GLU A 151 44.39 -2.44 17.16
CA GLU A 151 45.57 -2.08 17.97
C GLU A 151 46.98 -2.11 17.37
N SER A 152 47.67 -0.95 17.40
CA SER A 152 48.54 -0.61 18.53
C SER A 152 49.13 0.81 18.44
N GLU A 153 49.26 1.41 19.62
CA GLU A 153 49.59 2.81 19.92
C GLU A 153 51.12 3.02 19.91
N GLU A 154 51.59 3.98 19.10
CA GLU A 154 52.72 4.88 19.42
C GLU A 154 52.95 5.92 18.30
N GLN A 155 51.87 6.57 17.82
CA GLN A 155 51.90 7.78 16.97
C GLN A 155 50.67 8.68 17.24
N GLU A 156 50.16 8.65 18.47
CA GLU A 156 48.77 9.03 18.79
C GLU A 156 48.39 10.52 18.64
N GLN A 157 49.32 11.47 18.61
CA GLN A 157 48.93 12.89 18.51
C GLN A 157 48.86 13.41 17.06
N GLU A 158 49.80 13.04 16.18
CA GLU A 158 49.70 13.38 14.75
C GLU A 158 48.69 12.48 14.02
N GLN A 159 48.54 11.22 14.46
CA GLN A 159 47.47 10.36 13.96
C GLN A 159 46.09 10.86 14.41
N GLN A 160 45.90 11.39 15.62
CA GLN A 160 44.59 11.90 16.04
C GLN A 160 44.10 13.07 15.19
N GLU A 161 44.96 14.05 14.86
CA GLU A 161 44.55 15.16 13.98
C GLU A 161 44.29 14.70 12.54
N GLN A 162 45.12 13.81 12.00
CA GLN A 162 44.89 13.23 10.66
C GLN A 162 43.64 12.37 10.63
N GLN A 163 43.40 11.55 11.66
CA GLN A 163 42.23 10.68 11.80
C GLN A 163 40.97 11.50 12.01
N GLN A 164 41.03 12.64 12.71
CA GLN A 164 39.87 13.53 12.88
C GLN A 164 39.52 14.27 11.58
N GLN A 165 40.53 14.70 10.80
CA GLN A 165 40.30 15.26 9.46
C GLN A 165 39.80 14.19 8.47
N GLN A 166 40.31 12.96 8.56
CA GLN A 166 39.91 11.84 7.73
C GLN A 166 38.50 11.37 8.08
N GLN A 167 38.13 11.31 9.37
CA GLN A 167 36.75 11.07 9.82
C GLN A 167 35.81 12.18 9.37
N GLN A 168 36.24 13.45 9.39
CA GLN A 168 35.41 14.56 8.93
C GLN A 168 35.21 14.54 7.41
N GLN A 169 36.25 14.23 6.63
CA GLN A 169 36.13 14.02 5.19
C GLN A 169 35.28 12.79 4.86
N GLN A 170 35.46 11.67 5.56
CA GLN A 170 34.62 10.49 5.41
C GLN A 170 33.16 10.79 5.79
N HIS A 171 32.93 11.61 6.81
CA HIS A 171 31.58 12.02 7.18
C HIS A 171 30.94 12.95 6.13
N GLU A 172 31.71 13.87 5.55
CA GLU A 172 31.25 14.74 4.46
C GLU A 172 31.02 13.95 3.16
N GLU A 173 31.89 12.99 2.84
CA GLU A 173 31.75 12.06 1.72
C GLU A 173 30.56 11.12 1.94
N GLN A 174 30.38 10.53 3.12
CA GLN A 174 29.19 9.75 3.47
C GLN A 174 27.91 10.59 3.39
N GLN A 175 27.93 11.85 3.83
CA GLN A 175 26.78 12.75 3.68
C GLN A 175 26.51 13.07 2.21
N HIS A 176 27.57 13.26 1.40
CA HIS A 176 27.44 13.54 -0.03
C HIS A 176 26.94 12.32 -0.81
N GLU A 177 27.46 11.14 -0.49
CA GLU A 177 27.03 9.84 -1.03
C GLU A 177 25.61 9.52 -0.60
N GLN A 178 25.24 9.72 0.68
CA GLN A 178 23.85 9.59 1.13
C GLN A 178 22.92 10.56 0.40
N HIS A 179 23.35 11.80 0.16
CA HIS A 179 22.55 12.79 -0.57
C HIS A 179 22.44 12.45 -2.08
N HIS A 180 23.51 11.95 -2.70
CA HIS A 180 23.52 11.50 -4.09
C HIS A 180 22.71 10.20 -4.29
N HIS A 181 22.80 9.27 -3.35
CA HIS A 181 22.04 8.03 -3.30
C HIS A 181 20.55 8.30 -3.06
N GLN A 182 20.21 9.22 -2.14
CA GLN A 182 18.85 9.73 -2.03
C GLN A 182 18.38 10.35 -3.35
N GLN A 183 19.19 11.15 -4.05
CA GLN A 183 18.78 11.69 -5.35
C GLN A 183 18.54 10.60 -6.43
N GLN A 184 19.30 9.50 -6.41
CA GLN A 184 19.13 8.38 -7.33
C GLN A 184 17.90 7.51 -7.03
N GLN A 185 17.65 7.13 -5.76
CA GLN A 185 16.51 6.28 -5.36
C GLN A 185 15.14 6.88 -5.74
N HIS A 186 14.99 8.20 -5.73
CA HIS A 186 13.73 8.87 -6.07
C HIS A 186 13.53 9.07 -7.59
N GLY A 187 14.55 8.82 -8.40
CA GLY A 187 14.58 9.18 -9.83
C GLY A 187 13.48 8.52 -10.67
N GLN A 188 13.07 7.30 -10.33
CA GLN A 188 11.98 6.59 -11.03
C GLN A 188 10.61 7.27 -10.87
N VAL A 189 10.30 7.77 -9.66
CA VAL A 189 9.01 8.40 -9.38
C VAL A 189 9.00 9.79 -10.01
N VAL A 190 10.12 10.52 -9.94
CA VAL A 190 10.30 11.79 -10.66
C VAL A 190 10.09 11.61 -12.16
N SER A 191 10.82 10.68 -12.78
CA SER A 191 10.68 10.37 -14.20
C SER A 191 9.24 10.02 -14.57
N TYR A 192 8.56 9.19 -13.77
CA TYR A 192 7.15 8.83 -14.00
C TYR A 192 6.23 10.07 -14.09
N PHE A 193 6.37 11.01 -13.16
CA PHE A 193 5.53 12.22 -13.15
C PHE A 193 5.90 13.18 -14.28
N VAL A 194 7.20 13.40 -14.52
CA VAL A 194 7.68 14.30 -15.57
C VAL A 194 7.31 13.78 -16.98
N ASP A 195 7.49 12.48 -17.24
CA ASP A 195 7.20 11.88 -18.54
C ASP A 195 5.71 11.96 -18.90
N LEU A 196 4.82 11.81 -17.92
CA LEU A 196 3.37 11.81 -18.15
C LEU A 196 2.75 13.21 -18.10
N LEU A 197 3.21 14.06 -17.20
CA LEU A 197 2.55 15.31 -16.84
C LEU A 197 3.41 16.56 -17.10
N GLY A 198 4.68 16.40 -17.46
CA GLY A 198 5.62 17.47 -17.76
C GLY A 198 6.37 17.98 -16.53
N GLU A 199 7.31 18.91 -16.76
CA GLU A 199 8.25 19.36 -15.72
C GLU A 199 7.61 20.07 -14.53
N ASP A 200 6.43 20.65 -14.70
CA ASP A 200 5.67 21.25 -13.60
C ASP A 200 5.30 20.22 -12.50
N PHE A 201 5.36 18.92 -12.81
CA PHE A 201 5.11 17.82 -11.87
C PHE A 201 6.36 17.20 -11.26
N ARG A 202 7.56 17.73 -11.55
CA ARG A 202 8.81 17.26 -10.93
C ARG A 202 8.74 17.24 -9.40
N GLN A 203 8.25 18.33 -8.80
CA GLN A 203 8.09 18.42 -7.35
C GLN A 203 7.14 17.35 -6.80
N HIS A 204 6.09 16.96 -7.54
CA HIS A 204 5.21 15.87 -7.12
C HIS A 204 5.99 14.55 -7.08
N GLY A 205 6.77 14.29 -8.13
CA GLY A 205 7.64 13.13 -8.19
C GLY A 205 8.66 13.06 -7.06
N GLU A 206 9.29 14.19 -6.70
CA GLU A 206 10.25 14.27 -5.59
C GLU A 206 9.58 13.99 -4.24
N VAL A 207 8.44 14.64 -3.96
CA VAL A 207 7.68 14.44 -2.72
C VAL A 207 7.21 12.99 -2.60
N TYR A 208 6.60 12.44 -3.65
CA TYR A 208 6.13 11.07 -3.63
C TYR A 208 7.25 10.04 -3.61
N GLY A 209 8.39 10.33 -4.24
CA GLY A 209 9.60 9.50 -4.13
C GLY A 209 10.02 9.38 -2.67
N ARG A 210 10.25 10.52 -1.99
CA ARG A 210 10.63 10.53 -0.56
C ARG A 210 9.61 9.84 0.32
N TYR A 211 8.32 10.08 0.05
CA TYR A 211 7.24 9.42 0.77
C TYR A 211 7.28 7.89 0.58
N CYS A 212 7.44 7.41 -0.65
CA CYS A 212 7.51 5.97 -0.94
C CYS A 212 8.74 5.31 -0.29
N SER A 213 9.90 5.96 -0.31
CA SER A 213 11.10 5.49 0.40
C SER A 213 10.83 5.33 1.91
N GLN A 214 10.21 6.34 2.54
CA GLN A 214 9.84 6.26 3.95
C GLN A 214 8.78 5.17 4.24
N MET A 215 7.84 4.94 3.33
CA MET A 215 6.89 3.82 3.44
C MET A 215 7.56 2.47 3.24
N SER A 216 8.53 2.35 2.33
CA SER A 216 9.34 1.15 2.13
C SER A 216 10.05 0.79 3.43
N ARG A 217 10.82 1.73 4.00
CA ARG A 217 11.51 1.54 5.29
C ARG A 217 10.56 1.08 6.39
N LEU A 218 9.45 1.81 6.61
CA LEU A 218 8.47 1.45 7.64
C LEU A 218 7.86 0.07 7.39
N SER A 219 7.63 -0.30 6.12
CA SER A 219 7.09 -1.62 5.79
C SER A 219 8.08 -2.75 6.10
N LEU A 220 9.38 -2.53 5.91
CA LEU A 220 10.43 -3.50 6.27
C LEU A 220 10.57 -3.63 7.79
N GLU A 221 10.49 -2.53 8.54
CA GLU A 221 10.44 -2.55 10.02
C GLU A 221 9.23 -3.34 10.53
N LEU A 222 8.05 -3.14 9.93
CA LEU A 222 6.86 -3.92 10.26
C LEU A 222 7.00 -5.40 9.89
N MET A 223 7.71 -5.73 8.81
CA MET A 223 8.01 -7.12 8.45
C MET A 223 8.90 -7.80 9.49
N GLU A 224 9.80 -7.08 10.17
CA GLU A 224 10.56 -7.63 11.29
C GLU A 224 9.66 -7.97 12.48
N VAL A 225 8.73 -7.08 12.81
CA VAL A 225 7.75 -7.31 13.89
C VAL A 225 6.87 -8.52 13.58
N LEU A 226 6.41 -8.65 12.34
CA LEU A 226 5.62 -9.80 11.89
C LEU A 226 6.43 -11.10 11.95
N GLY A 227 7.71 -11.08 11.56
CA GLY A 227 8.61 -12.22 11.63
C GLY A 227 8.90 -12.68 13.06
N ALA A 228 9.16 -11.73 13.96
CA ALA A 228 9.29 -12.01 15.39
C ALA A 228 8.00 -12.62 15.97
N SER A 229 6.85 -12.05 15.64
CA SER A 229 5.55 -12.52 16.15
C SER A 229 5.19 -13.92 15.68
N LEU A 230 5.63 -14.31 14.47
CA LEU A 230 5.41 -15.67 13.93
C LEU A 230 6.48 -16.67 14.39
N GLY A 231 7.50 -16.23 15.13
CA GLY A 231 8.59 -17.10 15.58
C GLY A 231 9.59 -17.51 14.49
N VAL A 232 9.56 -16.86 13.32
CA VAL A 232 10.47 -17.15 12.18
C VAL A 232 11.73 -16.26 12.20
N GLY A 233 11.82 -15.36 13.17
CA GLY A 233 12.93 -14.41 13.34
C GLY A 233 12.70 -13.08 12.62
N ARG A 234 13.28 -12.01 13.19
CA ARG A 234 13.10 -10.62 12.72
C ARG A 234 13.54 -10.42 11.28
N ALA A 235 14.71 -10.91 10.92
CA ALA A 235 15.28 -10.66 9.60
C ALA A 235 14.60 -11.45 8.46
N HIS A 236 13.77 -12.46 8.77
CA HIS A 236 13.23 -13.37 7.76
C HIS A 236 12.42 -12.63 6.69
N PHE A 237 11.32 -11.97 7.09
CA PHE A 237 10.47 -11.27 6.15
C PHE A 237 11.10 -9.97 5.65
N ARG A 238 11.93 -9.29 6.46
CA ARG A 238 12.71 -8.15 5.97
C ARG A 238 13.53 -8.51 4.73
N ARG A 239 14.35 -9.56 4.79
CA ARG A 239 15.13 -10.05 3.64
C ARG A 239 14.25 -10.53 2.49
N PHE A 240 13.07 -11.07 2.77
CA PHE A 240 12.14 -11.47 1.72
C PHE A 240 11.67 -10.28 0.87
N PHE A 241 11.45 -9.13 1.50
CA PHE A 241 10.94 -7.90 0.90
C PHE A 241 12.01 -6.86 0.55
N GLN A 242 13.29 -7.17 0.76
CA GLN A 242 14.39 -6.36 0.26
C GLN A 242 14.30 -6.24 -1.27
N GLY A 243 14.55 -5.06 -1.81
CA GLY A 243 14.38 -4.79 -3.24
C GLY A 243 12.93 -4.78 -3.72
N ASN A 244 11.97 -4.44 -2.85
CA ASN A 244 10.54 -4.55 -3.16
C ASN A 244 10.14 -3.82 -4.46
N ASP A 245 9.14 -4.36 -5.18
CA ASP A 245 8.51 -3.74 -6.36
C ASP A 245 7.08 -3.34 -5.99
N SER A 246 7.01 -2.28 -5.18
CA SER A 246 5.80 -1.80 -4.52
C SER A 246 5.02 -0.80 -5.36
N MET A 247 3.82 -0.47 -4.88
CA MET A 247 2.94 0.49 -5.56
C MET A 247 2.37 1.50 -4.59
N MET A 248 2.37 2.75 -5.00
CA MET A 248 1.64 3.83 -4.33
C MET A 248 0.31 4.09 -5.04
N ARG A 249 -0.74 4.37 -4.27
CA ARG A 249 -2.04 4.77 -4.78
C ARG A 249 -2.63 5.93 -3.98
N LEU A 250 -2.89 7.00 -4.70
CA LEU A 250 -3.68 8.12 -4.23
C LEU A 250 -5.15 7.82 -4.51
N ASN A 251 -6.02 7.89 -3.50
CA ASN A 251 -7.46 7.68 -3.66
C ASN A 251 -8.22 8.94 -3.27
N TYR A 252 -8.89 9.56 -4.24
CA TYR A 252 -9.73 10.73 -4.04
C TYR A 252 -11.21 10.36 -4.17
N TYR A 253 -11.96 10.58 -3.10
CA TYR A 253 -13.38 10.25 -3.01
C TYR A 253 -14.18 11.54 -2.97
N PRO A 254 -14.72 12.01 -4.10
CA PRO A 254 -15.53 13.21 -4.12
C PRO A 254 -16.86 13.02 -3.37
N PRO A 255 -17.50 14.09 -2.88
CA PRO A 255 -18.83 14.02 -2.29
C PRO A 255 -19.84 13.34 -3.23
N CYS A 256 -20.77 12.58 -2.66
CA CYS A 256 -21.85 11.91 -3.38
C CYS A 256 -23.19 12.23 -2.71
N GLN A 257 -24.18 12.72 -3.46
CA GLN A 257 -25.51 13.02 -2.89
C GLN A 257 -26.35 11.76 -2.61
N ARG A 258 -25.91 10.59 -3.08
CA ARG A 258 -26.52 9.28 -2.80
C ARG A 258 -25.49 8.31 -2.17
N PRO A 259 -24.89 8.66 -1.01
CA PRO A 259 -23.75 7.92 -0.47
C PRO A 259 -24.09 6.48 -0.03
N TYR A 260 -25.37 6.18 0.19
CA TYR A 260 -25.87 4.85 0.53
C TYR A 260 -26.24 3.98 -0.69
N HIS A 261 -26.10 4.50 -1.91
CA HIS A 261 -26.35 3.76 -3.15
C HIS A 261 -25.06 3.43 -3.90
N THR A 262 -23.91 3.89 -3.41
CA THR A 262 -22.61 3.69 -4.06
C THR A 262 -21.52 3.40 -3.06
N LEU A 263 -20.37 2.96 -3.56
CA LEU A 263 -19.16 2.77 -2.77
C LEU A 263 -18.00 3.49 -3.44
N GLY A 264 -17.13 4.10 -2.64
CA GLY A 264 -15.88 4.66 -3.12
C GLY A 264 -14.94 3.57 -3.57
N THR A 265 -14.83 2.49 -2.80
CA THR A 265 -14.20 1.23 -3.21
C THR A 265 -15.07 0.08 -2.75
N GLY A 266 -15.34 -0.88 -3.63
CA GLY A 266 -16.10 -2.09 -3.30
C GLY A 266 -15.42 -2.97 -2.25
N PRO A 267 -16.14 -4.00 -1.75
CA PRO A 267 -15.55 -5.06 -0.96
C PRO A 267 -14.40 -5.74 -1.72
N HIS A 268 -13.24 -5.85 -1.08
CA HIS A 268 -12.08 -6.57 -1.61
C HIS A 268 -11.13 -6.97 -0.48
N CYS A 269 -10.27 -7.94 -0.77
CA CYS A 269 -9.03 -8.19 -0.06
C CYS A 269 -7.89 -7.62 -0.89
N ASP A 270 -6.82 -7.16 -0.23
CA ASP A 270 -5.64 -6.68 -0.94
C ASP A 270 -4.83 -7.88 -1.43
N PRO A 271 -4.52 -8.00 -2.73
CA PRO A 271 -3.67 -9.09 -3.22
C PRO A 271 -2.22 -9.00 -2.73
N THR A 272 -1.78 -7.80 -2.36
CA THR A 272 -0.40 -7.45 -1.99
C THR A 272 -0.03 -8.04 -0.63
N SER A 273 1.18 -7.80 -0.13
CA SER A 273 1.63 -8.40 1.14
C SER A 273 1.16 -7.61 2.35
N LEU A 274 1.44 -6.31 2.35
CA LEU A 274 1.12 -5.39 3.43
C LEU A 274 0.67 -4.07 2.80
N THR A 275 -0.37 -3.46 3.36
CA THR A 275 -0.81 -2.12 2.97
C THR A 275 -0.59 -1.17 4.13
N ILE A 276 0.10 -0.05 3.88
CA ILE A 276 0.21 1.09 4.80
C ILE A 276 -0.66 2.21 4.23
N LEU A 277 -1.68 2.60 4.99
CA LEU A 277 -2.69 3.56 4.58
C LEU A 277 -2.66 4.78 5.50
N HIS A 278 -2.33 5.94 4.92
CA HIS A 278 -2.70 7.21 5.53
C HIS A 278 -4.11 7.61 5.09
N GLN A 279 -4.95 7.97 6.04
CA GLN A 279 -6.28 8.53 5.78
C GLN A 279 -6.40 9.92 6.37
N ASP A 280 -7.27 10.76 5.78
CA ASP A 280 -7.66 12.02 6.38
C ASP A 280 -8.67 11.81 7.53
N ASP A 281 -9.10 12.93 8.14
CA ASP A 281 -10.02 12.90 9.28
C ASP A 281 -11.49 12.66 8.89
N VAL A 282 -11.78 12.40 7.61
CA VAL A 282 -13.16 12.18 7.11
C VAL A 282 -13.66 10.78 7.45
N GLY A 283 -12.75 9.80 7.56
CA GLY A 283 -13.09 8.39 7.75
C GLY A 283 -13.75 7.78 6.51
N GLY A 284 -14.29 6.57 6.64
CA GLY A 284 -14.98 5.86 5.55
C GLY A 284 -14.37 4.51 5.17
N LEU A 285 -13.22 4.15 5.75
CA LEU A 285 -12.73 2.77 5.70
C LEU A 285 -13.65 1.89 6.55
N GLN A 286 -14.12 0.78 5.98
CA GLN A 286 -14.89 -0.23 6.68
C GLN A 286 -14.27 -1.61 6.48
N VAL A 287 -14.23 -2.39 7.56
CA VAL A 287 -13.68 -3.74 7.61
C VAL A 287 -14.80 -4.71 7.95
N PHE A 288 -14.84 -5.85 7.27
CA PHE A 288 -15.83 -6.90 7.54
C PHE A 288 -15.30 -7.86 8.60
N ALA A 289 -15.80 -7.72 9.83
CA ALA A 289 -15.37 -8.51 10.98
C ALA A 289 -16.59 -9.06 11.73
N ALA A 290 -16.51 -10.32 12.16
CA ALA A 290 -17.60 -11.01 12.88
C ALA A 290 -18.97 -10.92 12.17
N GLY A 291 -18.98 -11.10 10.84
CA GLY A 291 -20.20 -11.16 10.04
C GLY A 291 -20.85 -9.81 9.69
N ARG A 292 -20.18 -8.69 9.98
CA ARG A 292 -20.71 -7.34 9.73
C ARG A 292 -19.63 -6.35 9.33
N TRP A 293 -20.05 -5.30 8.62
CA TRP A 293 -19.22 -4.15 8.28
C TRP A 293 -19.08 -3.21 9.47
N ARG A 294 -17.85 -2.83 9.80
CA ARG A 294 -17.53 -1.92 10.90
C ARG A 294 -16.57 -0.85 10.45
N SER A 295 -16.79 0.39 10.88
CA SER A 295 -15.95 1.54 10.54
C SER A 295 -14.61 1.51 11.27
N VAL A 296 -13.54 1.94 10.61
CA VAL A 296 -12.24 2.19 11.24
C VAL A 296 -12.10 3.70 11.46
N ARG A 297 -11.96 4.11 12.73
CA ARG A 297 -11.79 5.51 13.12
C ARG A 297 -10.39 6.01 12.71
N PRO A 298 -10.28 7.16 12.01
CA PRO A 298 -9.01 7.84 11.81
C PRO A 298 -8.42 8.34 13.13
N HIS A 299 -7.11 8.15 13.31
CA HIS A 299 -6.34 8.77 14.39
C HIS A 299 -5.28 9.70 13.80
N ALA A 300 -5.17 10.90 14.36
CA ALA A 300 -4.18 11.88 13.92
C ALA A 300 -2.77 11.33 14.11
N GLY A 301 -1.94 11.42 13.07
CA GLY A 301 -0.56 10.93 13.10
C GLY A 301 -0.45 9.40 13.16
N ALA A 302 -1.48 8.67 12.73
CA ALA A 302 -1.47 7.22 12.63
C ALA A 302 -1.56 6.75 11.17
N PHE A 303 -0.91 5.63 10.88
CA PHE A 303 -1.21 4.85 9.68
C PHE A 303 -2.08 3.65 10.05
N VAL A 304 -3.04 3.32 9.19
CA VAL A 304 -3.69 2.01 9.23
C VAL A 304 -2.80 1.04 8.47
N VAL A 305 -2.58 -0.14 9.04
CA VAL A 305 -1.83 -1.23 8.40
C VAL A 305 -2.75 -2.43 8.26
N ASN A 306 -2.70 -3.09 7.10
CA ASN A 306 -3.39 -4.36 6.91
C ASN A 306 -2.59 -5.42 6.16
N ILE A 307 -2.84 -6.67 6.52
CA ILE A 307 -2.32 -7.86 5.87
C ILE A 307 -3.11 -8.11 4.59
N GLY A 308 -2.41 -8.41 3.50
CA GLY A 308 -3.00 -8.84 2.24
C GLY A 308 -2.77 -10.34 1.96
N ASP A 309 -3.33 -10.80 0.85
CA ASP A 309 -3.38 -12.21 0.46
C ASP A 309 -1.97 -12.81 0.34
N THR A 310 -1.01 -12.07 -0.22
CA THR A 310 0.37 -12.59 -0.38
C THR A 310 1.00 -12.91 0.97
N PHE A 311 0.81 -12.07 1.99
CA PHE A 311 1.37 -12.34 3.33
C PHE A 311 0.54 -13.36 4.12
N MET A 312 -0.76 -13.45 3.86
CA MET A 312 -1.57 -14.57 4.36
C MET A 312 -1.03 -15.91 3.83
N ALA A 313 -0.61 -15.99 2.56
CA ALA A 313 0.04 -17.17 2.02
C ALA A 313 1.43 -17.46 2.66
N LEU A 314 2.26 -16.42 2.83
CA LEU A 314 3.57 -16.54 3.51
C LEU A 314 3.45 -16.97 4.98
N SER A 315 2.40 -16.57 5.66
CA SER A 315 2.14 -16.98 7.05
C SER A 315 1.41 -18.33 7.16
N ASN A 316 1.24 -19.05 6.05
CA ASN A 316 0.46 -20.30 5.96
C ASN A 316 -0.97 -20.15 6.52
N GLY A 317 -1.58 -18.98 6.35
CA GLY A 317 -2.93 -18.68 6.82
C GLY A 317 -3.04 -18.29 8.30
N ARG A 318 -1.91 -18.19 9.03
CA ARG A 318 -1.90 -17.75 10.43
C ARG A 318 -2.40 -16.31 10.58
N TYR A 319 -2.03 -15.42 9.65
CA TYR A 319 -2.54 -14.05 9.60
C TYR A 319 -3.58 -13.87 8.52
N ARG A 320 -4.58 -13.04 8.79
CA ARG A 320 -5.76 -12.91 7.95
C ARG A 320 -5.66 -11.73 7.01
N SER A 321 -5.84 -11.98 5.71
CA SER A 321 -6.25 -10.95 4.76
C SER A 321 -7.75 -10.72 4.91
N CYS A 322 -8.17 -9.47 5.16
CA CYS A 322 -9.56 -9.17 5.52
C CYS A 322 -10.28 -8.35 4.46
N LEU A 323 -11.56 -8.70 4.27
CA LEU A 323 -12.46 -8.02 3.36
C LEU A 323 -12.74 -6.60 3.89
N HIS A 324 -12.43 -5.60 3.08
CA HIS A 324 -12.61 -4.20 3.43
C HIS A 324 -13.17 -3.40 2.25
N ARG A 325 -13.72 -2.22 2.52
CA ARG A 325 -14.30 -1.31 1.53
C ARG A 325 -14.12 0.15 1.94
N ALA A 326 -14.34 1.06 1.01
CA ALA A 326 -14.39 2.50 1.31
C ALA A 326 -15.77 3.07 0.95
N VAL A 327 -16.45 3.64 1.94
CA VAL A 327 -17.70 4.37 1.74
C VAL A 327 -17.44 5.84 1.44
N VAL A 328 -18.43 6.51 0.85
CA VAL A 328 -18.39 7.94 0.55
C VAL A 328 -19.39 8.70 1.42
N ASN A 329 -19.32 10.03 1.41
CA ASN A 329 -20.26 10.90 2.11
C ASN A 329 -20.73 12.02 1.18
N SER A 330 -21.75 12.78 1.59
CA SER A 330 -22.35 13.84 0.77
C SER A 330 -21.79 15.25 1.01
N ARG A 331 -20.84 15.41 1.93
CA ARG A 331 -20.44 16.71 2.46
C ARG A 331 -19.05 17.13 2.03
N VAL A 332 -18.05 16.28 2.26
CA VAL A 332 -16.64 16.61 2.12
C VAL A 332 -15.89 15.52 1.34
N PRO A 333 -14.92 15.88 0.48
CA PRO A 333 -14.06 14.89 -0.15
C PRO A 333 -13.27 14.12 0.90
N ARG A 334 -13.11 12.81 0.71
CA ARG A 334 -12.20 11.96 1.49
C ARG A 334 -10.95 11.68 0.67
N ARG A 335 -9.80 11.59 1.31
CA ARG A 335 -8.49 11.31 0.71
C ARG A 335 -7.78 10.19 1.46
N SER A 336 -7.05 9.37 0.71
CA SER A 336 -6.11 8.44 1.34
C SER A 336 -4.93 8.11 0.43
N LEU A 337 -3.77 7.94 1.05
CA LEU A 337 -2.52 7.51 0.45
C LEU A 337 -2.29 6.05 0.87
N ALA A 338 -2.25 5.13 -0.09
CA ALA A 338 -2.03 3.72 0.18
C ALA A 338 -0.72 3.26 -0.47
N PHE A 339 0.22 2.83 0.35
CA PHE A 339 1.44 2.15 -0.09
C PHE A 339 1.24 0.64 0.04
N PHE A 340 1.37 -0.08 -1.06
CA PHE A 340 1.24 -1.53 -1.11
C PHE A 340 2.62 -2.16 -1.24
N LEU A 341 3.08 -2.79 -0.16
CA LEU A 341 4.31 -3.56 -0.17
C LEU A 341 4.11 -4.86 -0.94
N CYS A 342 4.96 -5.07 -1.94
CA CYS A 342 5.00 -6.27 -2.76
C CYS A 342 6.44 -6.79 -2.83
N PRO A 343 6.68 -8.10 -2.87
CA PRO A 343 8.04 -8.59 -3.08
C PRO A 343 8.50 -8.34 -4.52
N PRO A 344 9.79 -8.54 -4.84
CA PRO A 344 10.25 -8.57 -6.23
C PRO A 344 9.37 -9.51 -7.07
N MET A 345 9.11 -9.15 -8.33
CA MET A 345 8.14 -9.84 -9.20
C MET A 345 8.33 -11.36 -9.28
N ASP A 346 9.59 -11.80 -9.37
CA ASP A 346 9.93 -13.21 -9.55
C ASP A 346 10.28 -13.92 -8.23
N LYS A 347 10.07 -13.26 -7.08
CA LYS A 347 10.24 -13.87 -5.76
C LYS A 347 9.21 -14.98 -5.56
N LEU A 348 9.70 -16.15 -5.12
CA LEU A 348 8.85 -17.30 -4.77
C LEU A 348 8.16 -17.06 -3.43
N VAL A 349 6.84 -17.04 -3.45
CA VAL A 349 5.98 -16.96 -2.27
C VAL A 349 5.73 -18.37 -1.75
N ALA A 350 6.38 -18.69 -0.64
CA ALA A 350 6.23 -19.94 0.09
C ALA A 350 6.32 -19.66 1.61
N PRO A 351 5.46 -20.27 2.44
CA PRO A 351 5.58 -20.19 3.88
C PRO A 351 6.90 -20.80 4.37
N PRO A 352 7.53 -20.19 5.39
CA PRO A 352 8.69 -20.77 6.07
C PRO A 352 8.37 -22.16 6.62
N PRO A 353 9.32 -23.10 6.63
CA PRO A 353 9.12 -24.45 7.18
C PRO A 353 8.63 -24.44 8.62
N GLU A 354 9.04 -23.47 9.43
CA GLU A 354 8.63 -23.30 10.83
C GLU A 354 7.13 -23.03 11.00
N LEU A 355 6.44 -22.60 9.94
CA LEU A 355 5.00 -22.32 9.97
C LEU A 355 4.15 -23.47 9.42
N VAL A 356 4.78 -24.55 8.97
CA VAL A 356 4.13 -25.75 8.44
C VAL A 356 4.42 -26.93 9.36
N ASP A 357 3.39 -27.42 10.04
CA ASP A 357 3.47 -28.50 11.02
C ASP A 357 2.24 -29.41 10.92
N ASP A 358 2.18 -30.46 11.75
CA ASP A 358 1.06 -31.42 11.72
C ASP A 358 -0.30 -30.78 12.07
N ASP A 359 -0.30 -29.71 12.88
CA ASP A 359 -1.50 -28.96 13.27
C ASP A 359 -1.86 -27.89 12.22
N HIS A 360 -0.87 -27.41 11.45
CA HIS A 360 -0.99 -26.41 10.40
C HIS A 360 -0.36 -26.93 9.10
N PRO A 361 -1.01 -27.90 8.43
CA PRO A 361 -0.51 -28.41 7.15
C PRO A 361 -0.47 -27.30 6.12
N ARG A 362 0.29 -27.54 5.05
CA ARG A 362 0.45 -26.59 3.95
C ARG A 362 -0.91 -26.15 3.36
N ALA A 363 -1.23 -24.86 3.46
CA ALA A 363 -2.54 -24.33 3.08
C ALA A 363 -2.61 -23.80 1.63
N TYR A 364 -1.48 -23.36 1.07
CA TYR A 364 -1.41 -22.72 -0.24
C TYR A 364 -0.26 -23.29 -1.09
N PRO A 365 -0.38 -23.36 -2.43
CA PRO A 365 0.74 -23.76 -3.29
C PRO A 365 1.87 -22.72 -3.27
N ASP A 366 3.05 -23.10 -3.77
CA ASP A 366 4.12 -22.13 -4.08
C ASP A 366 3.77 -21.36 -5.36
N PHE A 367 4.06 -20.06 -5.40
CA PHE A 367 3.83 -19.24 -6.59
C PHE A 367 4.75 -18.01 -6.62
N THR A 368 4.95 -17.40 -7.78
CA THR A 368 5.64 -16.09 -7.85
C THR A 368 4.64 -14.95 -7.68
N TRP A 369 5.09 -13.82 -7.14
CA TRP A 369 4.25 -12.62 -7.05
C TRP A 369 3.68 -12.19 -8.41
N ARG A 370 4.49 -12.25 -9.47
CA ARG A 370 4.06 -11.99 -10.85
C ARG A 370 2.83 -12.82 -11.24
N ALA A 371 2.81 -14.12 -10.92
CA ALA A 371 1.69 -15.00 -11.26
C ALA A 371 0.38 -14.57 -10.58
N LEU A 372 0.44 -14.25 -9.27
CA LEU A 372 -0.73 -13.76 -8.54
C LEU A 372 -1.18 -12.37 -9.03
N LEU A 373 -0.24 -11.47 -9.31
CA LEU A 373 -0.54 -10.15 -9.85
C LEU A 373 -1.24 -10.25 -11.21
N ASP A 374 -0.72 -11.05 -12.13
CA ASP A 374 -1.31 -11.28 -13.46
C ASP A 374 -2.72 -11.88 -13.35
N PHE A 375 -2.90 -12.86 -12.46
CA PHE A 375 -4.20 -13.45 -12.20
C PHE A 375 -5.20 -12.40 -11.69
N THR A 376 -4.83 -11.62 -10.67
CA THR A 376 -5.74 -10.64 -10.05
C THR A 376 -6.05 -9.45 -10.95
N MET A 377 -5.16 -9.12 -11.89
CA MET A 377 -5.45 -8.13 -12.95
C MET A 377 -6.55 -8.63 -13.92
N ARG A 378 -6.59 -9.93 -14.22
CA ARG A 378 -7.53 -10.54 -15.16
C ARG A 378 -8.82 -11.04 -14.50
N HIS A 379 -8.76 -11.39 -13.21
CA HIS A 379 -9.83 -12.05 -12.47
C HIS A 379 -10.17 -11.29 -11.18
N TYR A 380 -10.74 -10.09 -11.32
CA TYR A 380 -11.22 -9.32 -10.17
C TYR A 380 -12.29 -10.08 -9.39
N ARG A 381 -12.18 -10.10 -8.04
CA ARG A 381 -13.15 -10.68 -7.12
C ARG A 381 -13.47 -9.70 -5.99
N ALA A 382 -14.69 -9.81 -5.48
CA ALA A 382 -15.19 -9.00 -4.36
C ALA A 382 -15.39 -9.83 -3.08
N ASP A 383 -14.85 -11.05 -3.04
CA ASP A 383 -14.93 -11.99 -1.92
C ASP A 383 -13.51 -12.39 -1.44
N MET A 384 -13.44 -13.20 -0.40
CA MET A 384 -12.18 -13.65 0.22
C MET A 384 -11.57 -14.88 -0.48
N ARG A 385 -12.03 -15.25 -1.69
CA ARG A 385 -11.62 -16.51 -2.35
C ARG A 385 -10.55 -16.32 -3.41
N THR A 386 -9.88 -15.17 -3.44
CA THR A 386 -8.83 -14.87 -4.42
C THR A 386 -7.78 -15.97 -4.48
N LEU A 387 -7.16 -16.32 -3.34
CA LEU A 387 -6.11 -17.36 -3.29
C LEU A 387 -6.63 -18.75 -3.59
N GLN A 388 -7.84 -19.10 -3.16
CA GLN A 388 -8.45 -20.39 -3.51
C GLN A 388 -8.60 -20.51 -5.02
N ALA A 389 -9.23 -19.52 -5.65
CA ALA A 389 -9.44 -19.53 -7.09
C ALA A 389 -8.12 -19.44 -7.89
N PHE A 390 -7.11 -18.77 -7.33
CA PHE A 390 -5.77 -18.72 -7.90
C PHE A 390 -5.09 -20.08 -7.83
N ALA A 391 -5.17 -20.79 -6.72
CA ALA A 391 -4.63 -22.15 -6.58
C ALA A 391 -5.31 -23.11 -7.57
N GLU A 392 -6.64 -23.07 -7.67
CA GLU A 392 -7.40 -23.86 -8.67
C GLU A 392 -6.96 -23.54 -10.11
N TRP A 393 -6.64 -22.27 -10.39
CA TRP A 393 -6.14 -21.82 -11.69
C TRP A 393 -4.70 -22.30 -11.97
N LEU A 394 -3.83 -22.31 -10.96
CA LEU A 394 -2.46 -22.82 -11.08
C LEU A 394 -2.47 -24.31 -11.43
N ASP A 395 -3.29 -25.12 -10.75
CA ASP A 395 -3.40 -26.56 -11.01
C ASP A 395 -3.84 -26.85 -12.46
N GLN A 396 -4.78 -26.06 -12.98
CA GLN A 396 -5.27 -26.18 -14.36
C GLN A 396 -4.26 -25.70 -15.40
N SER A 397 -3.48 -24.66 -15.08
CA SER A 397 -2.48 -24.09 -15.99
C SER A 397 -1.20 -24.92 -16.03
N GLY A 398 -0.79 -25.50 -14.90
CA GLY A 398 0.31 -26.45 -14.80
C GLY A 398 0.02 -27.82 -15.44
N SER A 399 -1.25 -28.17 -15.61
CA SER A 399 -1.68 -29.37 -16.36
C SER A 399 -1.63 -29.21 -17.89
N ASN A 400 -1.26 -28.02 -18.40
CA ASN A 400 -1.16 -27.68 -19.82
C ASN A 400 0.28 -27.29 -20.26
N LEU A 401 1.29 -27.61 -19.44
CA LEU A 401 2.72 -27.47 -19.79
C LEU A 401 3.36 -28.83 -20.07
#